data_AF-A0A815LI24-F1
#
_entry.id   AF-A0A815LI24-F1
#
_cell.length_a   1.000
_cell.length_b   1.000
_cell.length_c   1.000
_cell.angle_alpha   90.00
_cell.angle_beta   90.00
_cell.angle_gamma   90.00
#
_symmetry.space_group_name_H-M   'P 1'
#
loop_
_entity.id
_entity.type
_entity.pdbx_description
1 polymer ?
#
loop_
_entity_poly.entity_id
_entity_poly.type
_entity_poly.pdbx_seq_one_letter_code
_entity_poly.pdbx_strand_id
1 'polypeptide(L)'
;MATAMQNDDIAIEQWKLRRTVQYLASLRGRGTSLVTIIIPAQSQLSRTTKLLADEYALSSNIKSSQTRNNVQQALSSAQGQLRRYTQNTLPVNGLVVYAGIVYDEEQHRETKISMCIVPLQPLQHGLYRCETHFITDFLQKQIIDNVNDFNARRYGVIVIDGNGTLFARIDSQQGATILKRFQVSLPKKHGRGGQSALRFERLRREAIHNYLTKVAENAKSVYINTQQHGLSNVDGFIISGSANLKHELVKSELLGLQIQNKILRLIDVSYGSDNGLQETIRLCNDLFADMKLTQERQLLDDVFNQINFSSTTNEANTVSYTVGVDETSLILNEGSSLIDRLIIWEDLTTKRYVYEKRDKEIIVIIAENQDEAQKKLKIGDNEQIECIDEMVFIDYLTENYKELNIHLHIVTDRSPEGQQFRLGFGGCIAMLRYPVSTTLFDSLNNNNNSDSIDEYDY
;
A
#
# COMPACT_ATOMS: atom_id res chain seq x y z
N MET A 1 4.96 3.78 16.33
CA MET A 1 5.64 4.65 15.33
C MET A 1 6.59 3.87 14.45
N ALA A 2 7.64 3.20 14.98
CA ALA A 2 8.58 2.42 14.14
C ALA A 2 7.92 1.34 13.24
N THR A 3 6.92 0.62 13.75
CA THR A 3 6.16 -0.37 12.97
C THR A 3 5.23 0.25 11.93
N ALA A 4 4.73 1.47 12.15
CA ALA A 4 3.90 2.16 11.17
C ALA A 4 4.77 2.69 10.01
N MET A 5 5.94 3.25 10.33
CA MET A 5 6.92 3.70 9.33
C MET A 5 7.42 2.55 8.44
N GLN A 6 7.66 1.36 9.00
CA GLN A 6 7.98 0.18 8.20
C GLN A 6 6.84 -0.26 7.28
N ASN A 7 5.58 -0.07 7.69
CA ASN A 7 4.43 -0.46 6.88
C ASN A 7 4.24 0.47 5.67
N ASP A 8 4.48 1.77 5.86
CA ASP A 8 4.38 2.76 4.79
C ASP A 8 5.48 2.57 3.75
N ASP A 9 6.72 2.30 4.17
CA ASP A 9 7.84 1.97 3.28
C ASP A 9 7.53 0.76 2.40
N ILE A 10 6.93 -0.30 2.97
CA ILE A 10 6.52 -1.50 2.24
C ILE A 10 5.40 -1.17 1.24
N ALA A 11 4.43 -0.33 1.62
CA ALA A 11 3.36 0.09 0.72
C ALA A 11 3.90 0.89 -0.48
N ILE A 12 4.91 1.74 -0.26
CA ILE A 12 5.60 2.47 -1.32
C ILE A 12 6.35 1.50 -2.24
N GLU A 13 7.10 0.54 -1.70
CA GLU A 13 7.80 -0.48 -2.50
C GLU A 13 6.82 -1.35 -3.31
N GLN A 14 5.66 -1.71 -2.71
CA GLN A 14 4.57 -2.40 -3.41
C GLN A 14 4.02 -1.57 -4.57
N TRP A 15 3.79 -0.28 -4.34
CA TRP A 15 3.29 0.62 -5.38
C TRP A 15 4.30 0.74 -6.53
N LYS A 16 5.59 0.92 -6.23
CA LYS A 16 6.67 0.92 -7.24
C LYS A 16 6.70 -0.37 -8.04
N LEU A 17 6.62 -1.50 -7.35
CA LEU A 17 6.62 -2.82 -7.99
C LEU A 17 5.39 -2.98 -8.90
N ARG A 18 4.22 -2.55 -8.46
CA ARG A 18 2.99 -2.60 -9.26
C ARG A 18 3.09 -1.77 -10.53
N ARG A 19 3.59 -0.53 -10.43
CA ARG A 19 3.77 0.36 -11.59
C ARG A 19 4.79 -0.20 -12.58
N THR A 20 5.92 -0.68 -12.10
CA THR A 20 6.96 -1.29 -12.94
C THR A 20 6.48 -2.58 -13.63
N VAL A 21 5.66 -3.39 -12.94
CA VAL A 21 5.04 -4.60 -13.52
C VAL A 21 4.01 -4.25 -14.60
N GLN A 22 3.17 -3.23 -14.37
CA GLN A 22 2.22 -2.76 -15.38
C GLN A 22 2.93 -2.23 -16.63
N TYR A 23 4.00 -1.45 -16.43
CA TYR A 23 4.87 -1.01 -17.53
C TYR A 23 5.46 -2.21 -18.28
N LEU A 24 6.03 -3.18 -17.57
CA LEU A 24 6.57 -4.39 -18.21
C LEU A 24 5.54 -5.21 -18.99
N ALA A 25 4.31 -5.26 -18.51
CA ALA A 25 3.21 -6.01 -19.12
C ALA A 25 2.70 -5.36 -20.42
N SER A 26 2.76 -4.01 -20.52
CA SER A 26 2.34 -3.28 -21.72
C SER A 26 3.35 -3.40 -22.87
N LEU A 27 4.62 -3.65 -22.56
CA LEU A 27 5.67 -3.81 -23.56
C LEU A 27 5.45 -5.05 -24.43
N ARG A 28 5.73 -4.90 -25.73
CA ARG A 28 5.64 -5.98 -26.73
C ARG A 28 6.88 -5.99 -27.62
N GLY A 29 7.46 -7.17 -27.78
CA GLY A 29 8.61 -7.40 -28.64
C GLY A 29 8.20 -7.79 -30.06
N ARG A 30 9.06 -7.48 -31.03
CA ARG A 30 8.95 -8.01 -32.40
C ARG A 30 9.46 -9.45 -32.44
N GLY A 31 8.54 -10.41 -32.37
CA GLY A 31 8.86 -11.83 -32.28
C GLY A 31 9.41 -12.22 -30.91
N THR A 32 10.12 -13.35 -30.80
CA THR A 32 10.68 -13.83 -29.52
C THR A 32 11.97 -13.09 -29.18
N SER A 33 11.84 -11.87 -28.67
CA SER A 33 12.97 -10.98 -28.32
C SER A 33 13.04 -10.61 -26.84
N LEU A 34 12.08 -11.06 -26.03
CA LEU A 34 11.97 -10.69 -24.62
C LEU A 34 12.27 -11.89 -23.72
N VAL A 35 13.30 -11.76 -22.90
CA VAL A 35 13.79 -12.79 -21.99
C VAL A 35 13.34 -12.45 -20.58
N THR A 36 12.65 -13.40 -19.96
CA THR A 36 12.26 -13.37 -18.54
C THR A 36 13.02 -14.45 -17.79
N ILE A 37 13.72 -14.05 -16.73
CA ILE A 37 14.51 -14.95 -15.88
C ILE A 37 14.08 -14.76 -14.44
N ILE A 38 13.66 -15.85 -13.79
CA ILE A 38 13.32 -15.89 -12.37
C ILE A 38 14.38 -16.73 -11.67
N ILE A 39 15.06 -16.11 -10.71
CA ILE A 39 16.08 -16.74 -9.87
C ILE A 39 15.48 -16.97 -8.48
N PRO A 40 15.30 -18.23 -8.06
CA PRO A 40 14.69 -18.52 -6.78
C PRO A 40 15.59 -18.10 -5.62
N ALA A 41 14.96 -17.86 -4.47
CA ALA A 41 15.63 -17.58 -3.21
C ALA A 41 16.64 -18.70 -2.88
N GLN A 42 17.79 -18.32 -2.32
CA GLN A 42 18.87 -19.24 -1.90
C GLN A 42 19.51 -20.07 -3.03
N SER A 43 19.25 -19.77 -4.30
CA SER A 43 19.89 -20.47 -5.41
C SER A 43 21.31 -19.95 -5.71
N GLN A 44 22.12 -20.81 -6.34
CA GLN A 44 23.47 -20.44 -6.77
C GLN A 44 23.41 -19.69 -8.10
N LEU A 45 23.93 -18.46 -8.11
CA LEU A 45 23.94 -17.58 -9.29
C LEU A 45 24.71 -18.21 -10.46
N SER A 46 25.77 -18.96 -10.16
CA SER A 46 26.61 -19.66 -11.14
C SER A 46 25.81 -20.61 -12.04
N ARG A 47 24.76 -21.24 -11.52
CA ARG A 47 23.87 -22.11 -12.29
C ARG A 47 23.12 -21.33 -13.36
N THR A 48 22.58 -20.17 -13.01
CA THR A 48 21.87 -19.29 -13.94
C THR A 48 22.82 -18.68 -14.96
N THR A 49 24.03 -18.27 -14.55
CA THR A 49 25.05 -17.76 -15.47
C THR A 49 25.46 -18.81 -16.50
N LYS A 50 25.63 -20.07 -16.08
CA LYS A 50 25.93 -21.18 -16.98
C LYS A 50 24.78 -21.42 -17.96
N LEU A 51 23.54 -21.47 -17.47
CA LEU A 51 22.35 -21.61 -18.31
C LEU A 51 22.28 -20.52 -19.39
N LEU A 52 22.55 -19.26 -19.04
CA LEU A 52 22.54 -18.18 -20.02
C LEU A 52 23.67 -18.25 -21.04
N ALA A 53 24.83 -18.82 -20.67
CA ALA A 53 25.92 -19.05 -21.60
C ALA A 53 25.57 -20.16 -22.60
N ASP A 54 24.96 -21.24 -22.11
CA ASP A 54 24.48 -22.36 -22.93
C ASP A 54 23.37 -21.90 -23.89
N GLU A 55 22.39 -21.13 -23.42
CA GLU A 55 21.32 -20.54 -24.22
C GLU A 55 21.83 -19.54 -25.27
N TYR A 56 22.84 -18.75 -24.92
CA TYR A 56 23.50 -17.85 -25.86
C TYR A 56 24.16 -18.65 -27.00
N ALA A 57 24.85 -19.75 -26.70
CA ALA A 57 25.43 -20.61 -27.71
C ALA A 57 24.36 -21.28 -28.59
N LEU A 58 23.24 -21.73 -28.01
CA LEU A 58 22.14 -22.34 -28.78
C LEU A 58 21.45 -21.35 -29.71
N SER A 59 21.37 -20.07 -29.32
CA SER A 59 20.74 -19.02 -30.12
C SER A 59 21.40 -18.81 -31.49
N SER A 60 22.67 -19.21 -31.69
CA SER A 60 23.36 -19.08 -32.98
C SER A 60 22.71 -19.88 -34.10
N ASN A 61 21.97 -20.93 -33.74
CA ASN A 61 21.28 -21.84 -34.66
C ASN A 61 19.96 -21.28 -35.20
N ILE A 62 19.52 -20.11 -34.72
CA ILE A 62 18.30 -19.45 -35.21
C ILE A 62 18.52 -19.00 -36.66
N LYS A 63 17.61 -19.42 -37.56
CA LYS A 63 17.69 -19.15 -39.01
C LYS A 63 17.48 -17.68 -39.37
N SER A 64 16.55 -17.01 -38.68
CA SER A 64 16.27 -15.58 -38.90
C SER A 64 17.40 -14.74 -38.31
N SER A 65 18.12 -14.01 -39.17
CA SER A 65 19.25 -13.16 -38.75
C SER A 65 18.83 -12.09 -37.75
N GLN A 66 17.68 -11.44 -37.97
CA GLN A 66 17.16 -10.40 -37.09
C GLN A 66 16.74 -10.96 -35.73
N THR A 67 15.98 -12.06 -35.71
CA THR A 67 15.57 -12.71 -34.45
C THR A 67 16.77 -13.22 -33.66
N ARG A 68 17.75 -13.82 -34.34
CA ARG A 68 19.00 -14.28 -33.73
C ARG A 68 19.74 -13.14 -33.04
N ASN A 69 19.93 -12.02 -33.72
CA ASN A 69 20.61 -10.85 -33.16
C ASN A 69 19.85 -10.30 -31.95
N ASN A 70 18.52 -10.21 -32.01
CA ASN A 70 17.70 -9.71 -30.91
C ASN A 70 17.80 -10.60 -29.67
N VAL A 71 17.72 -11.93 -29.84
CA VAL A 71 17.86 -12.90 -28.74
C VAL A 71 19.27 -12.83 -28.13
N GLN A 72 20.31 -12.78 -28.96
CA GLN A 72 21.69 -12.66 -28.49
C GLN A 72 21.92 -11.37 -27.70
N GLN A 73 21.39 -10.24 -28.17
CA GLN A 73 21.51 -8.96 -27.47
C GLN A 73 20.74 -8.96 -26.14
N ALA A 74 19.55 -9.56 -26.09
CA ALA A 74 18.76 -9.72 -24.87
C ALA A 74 19.50 -10.56 -23.82
N LEU A 75 20.04 -11.72 -24.24
CA LEU A 75 20.83 -12.60 -23.37
C LEU A 75 22.12 -11.93 -22.88
N SER A 76 22.85 -11.23 -23.75
CA SER A 76 24.03 -10.46 -23.35
C SER A 76 23.67 -9.36 -22.34
N SER A 77 22.51 -8.72 -22.49
CA SER A 77 22.02 -7.73 -21.52
C SER A 77 21.71 -8.36 -20.16
N ALA A 78 21.01 -9.50 -20.16
CA ALA A 78 20.70 -10.24 -18.95
C ALA A 78 21.98 -10.69 -18.22
N GLN A 79 22.97 -11.20 -18.96
CA GLN A 79 24.28 -11.55 -18.39
C GLN A 79 24.99 -10.31 -17.80
N GLY A 80 24.93 -9.16 -18.48
CA GLY A 80 25.50 -7.91 -17.98
C GLY A 80 24.89 -7.46 -16.66
N GLN A 81 23.57 -7.61 -16.51
CA GLN A 81 22.88 -7.31 -15.25
C GLN A 81 23.24 -8.30 -14.14
N LEU A 82 23.28 -9.60 -14.45
CA LEU A 82 23.63 -10.61 -13.45
C LEU A 82 25.06 -10.48 -12.94
N ARG A 83 26.00 -9.95 -13.74
CA ARG A 83 27.37 -9.65 -13.31
C ARG A 83 27.44 -8.60 -12.20
N ARG A 84 26.41 -7.75 -12.03
CA ARG A 84 26.33 -6.79 -10.93
C ARG A 84 26.10 -7.46 -9.58
N TYR A 85 25.59 -8.69 -9.59
CA TYR A 85 25.33 -9.47 -8.39
C TYR A 85 26.41 -10.52 -8.18
N THR A 86 26.88 -10.65 -6.94
CA THR A 86 27.71 -11.75 -6.45
C THR A 86 26.84 -12.67 -5.59
N GLN A 87 27.29 -13.90 -5.30
CA GLN A 87 26.54 -14.85 -4.47
C GLN A 87 26.15 -14.27 -3.08
N ASN A 88 27.00 -13.42 -2.50
CA ASN A 88 26.73 -12.76 -1.21
C ASN A 88 25.80 -11.54 -1.31
N THR A 89 25.59 -11.01 -2.51
CA THR A 89 24.74 -9.83 -2.75
C THR A 89 23.41 -10.21 -3.40
N LEU A 90 23.13 -11.51 -3.57
CA LEU A 90 21.84 -11.98 -4.06
C LEU A 90 20.78 -11.68 -2.98
N PRO A 91 19.66 -11.01 -3.32
CA PRO A 91 18.62 -10.73 -2.35
C PRO A 91 18.02 -12.01 -1.76
N VAL A 92 17.62 -11.94 -0.49
CA VAL A 92 17.04 -13.07 0.25
C VAL A 92 15.77 -13.62 -0.40
N ASN A 93 15.03 -12.78 -1.12
CA ASN A 93 13.78 -13.14 -1.78
C ASN A 93 13.98 -13.69 -3.20
N GLY A 94 15.21 -13.73 -3.70
CA GLY A 94 15.52 -14.05 -5.10
C GLY A 94 15.60 -12.81 -5.97
N LEU A 95 15.68 -13.03 -7.29
CA LEU A 95 15.90 -11.96 -8.26
C LEU A 95 15.17 -12.27 -9.56
N VAL A 96 14.55 -11.27 -10.16
CA VAL A 96 13.94 -11.38 -11.48
C VAL A 96 14.60 -10.42 -12.45
N VAL A 97 14.97 -10.94 -13.61
CA VAL A 97 15.65 -10.18 -14.66
C VAL A 97 14.76 -10.18 -15.90
N TYR A 98 14.42 -8.98 -16.33
CA TYR A 98 13.74 -8.71 -17.59
C TYR A 98 14.75 -8.08 -18.54
N ALA A 99 14.97 -8.70 -19.68
CA ALA A 99 15.90 -8.19 -20.69
C ALA A 99 15.35 -8.44 -22.09
N GLY A 100 15.43 -7.44 -22.95
CA GLY A 100 14.93 -7.57 -24.30
C GLY A 100 15.02 -6.30 -25.11
N ILE A 101 14.67 -6.42 -26.38
CA ILE A 101 14.52 -5.28 -27.28
C ILE A 101 13.03 -5.13 -27.53
N VAL A 102 12.51 -3.97 -27.16
CA VAL A 102 11.15 -3.55 -27.41
C VAL A 102 11.15 -2.60 -28.60
N TYR A 103 10.11 -2.69 -29.41
CA TYR A 103 9.90 -1.77 -30.50
C TYR A 103 8.78 -0.81 -30.09
N ASP A 104 9.09 0.48 -30.07
CA ASP A 104 8.09 1.51 -29.84
C ASP A 104 7.42 1.88 -31.17
N GLU A 105 6.11 1.74 -31.24
CA GLU A 105 5.35 2.02 -32.47
C GLU A 105 5.25 3.51 -32.75
N GLU A 106 5.18 4.35 -31.72
CA GLU A 106 5.00 5.80 -31.87
C GLU A 106 6.28 6.48 -32.38
N GLN A 107 7.44 6.11 -31.81
CA GLN A 107 8.73 6.72 -32.15
C GLN A 107 9.49 5.96 -33.25
N HIS A 108 8.93 4.85 -33.75
CA HIS A 108 9.58 3.94 -34.70
C HIS A 108 11.02 3.54 -34.29
N ARG A 109 11.28 3.42 -32.98
CA ARG A 109 12.62 3.21 -32.42
C ARG A 109 12.68 1.91 -31.62
N GLU A 110 13.79 1.20 -31.77
CA GLU A 110 14.11 0.04 -30.95
C GLU A 110 14.78 0.49 -29.65
N THR A 111 14.16 0.17 -28.51
CA THR A 111 14.67 0.46 -27.18
C THR A 111 15.11 -0.82 -26.51
N LYS A 112 16.33 -0.80 -25.96
CA LYS A 112 16.88 -1.93 -25.22
C LYS A 112 16.49 -1.80 -23.75
N ILE A 113 15.70 -2.75 -23.26
CA ILE A 113 15.21 -2.76 -21.88
C ILE A 113 15.95 -3.83 -21.11
N SER A 114 16.47 -3.46 -19.94
CA SER A 114 17.19 -4.37 -19.07
C SER A 114 17.04 -3.93 -17.62
N MET A 115 16.20 -4.64 -16.88
CA MET A 115 15.86 -4.30 -15.50
C MET A 115 15.92 -5.53 -14.59
N CYS A 116 16.30 -5.28 -13.34
CA CYS A 116 16.35 -6.26 -12.28
C CYS A 116 15.36 -5.85 -11.19
N ILE A 117 14.52 -6.79 -10.79
CA ILE A 117 13.50 -6.57 -9.78
C ILE A 117 13.73 -7.56 -8.64
N VAL A 118 13.72 -7.05 -7.42
CA VAL A 118 13.68 -7.87 -6.21
C VAL A 118 12.21 -8.09 -5.84
N PRO A 119 11.73 -9.33 -5.75
CA PRO A 119 10.36 -9.62 -5.37
C PRO A 119 10.14 -9.37 -3.86
N LEU A 120 8.89 -9.03 -3.50
CA LEU A 120 8.49 -8.80 -2.11
C LEU A 120 8.48 -10.09 -1.27
N GLN A 121 8.21 -11.22 -1.92
CA GLN A 121 8.18 -12.53 -1.29
C GLN A 121 9.21 -13.48 -1.93
N PRO A 122 9.78 -14.41 -1.16
CA PRO A 122 10.79 -15.32 -1.65
C PRO A 122 10.25 -16.25 -2.73
N LEU A 123 10.98 -16.32 -3.85
CA LEU A 123 10.64 -17.17 -4.98
C LEU A 123 11.10 -18.61 -4.76
N GLN A 124 10.19 -19.56 -4.93
CA GLN A 124 10.51 -20.99 -4.76
C GLN A 124 11.01 -21.65 -6.05
N HIS A 125 10.51 -21.23 -7.21
CA HIS A 125 10.79 -21.86 -8.49
C HIS A 125 11.48 -20.87 -9.44
N GLY A 126 12.49 -21.36 -10.15
CA GLY A 126 13.13 -20.62 -11.23
C GLY A 126 12.42 -20.81 -12.55
N LEU A 127 12.51 -19.81 -13.42
CA LEU A 127 11.91 -19.80 -14.76
C LEU A 127 12.88 -19.13 -15.72
N TYR A 128 13.03 -19.71 -16.90
CA TYR A 128 13.67 -19.05 -18.04
C TYR A 128 12.75 -19.21 -19.25
N ARG A 129 12.33 -18.08 -19.83
CA ARG A 129 11.47 -18.06 -21.01
C ARG A 129 11.86 -16.89 -21.91
N CYS A 130 11.88 -17.16 -23.21
CA CYS A 130 12.02 -16.16 -24.26
C CYS A 130 10.70 -16.12 -25.05
N GLU A 131 9.99 -15.00 -24.99
CA GLU A 131 8.67 -14.82 -25.59
C GLU A 131 8.55 -13.45 -26.29
N THR A 132 7.36 -13.18 -26.83
CA THR A 132 6.99 -11.89 -27.43
C THR A 132 6.59 -10.83 -26.41
N HIS A 133 6.35 -11.24 -25.16
CA HIS A 133 5.98 -10.40 -24.03
C HIS A 133 6.76 -10.83 -22.78
N PHE A 134 6.88 -9.93 -21.81
CA PHE A 134 7.46 -10.30 -20.52
C PHE A 134 6.45 -11.05 -19.67
N ILE A 135 6.88 -12.16 -19.06
CA ILE A 135 6.04 -12.94 -18.16
C ILE A 135 6.05 -12.25 -16.80
N THR A 136 4.94 -11.62 -16.45
CA THR A 136 4.78 -10.86 -15.21
C THR A 136 3.77 -11.49 -14.23
N ASP A 137 3.10 -12.57 -14.63
CA ASP A 137 2.04 -13.25 -13.88
C ASP A 137 2.44 -13.55 -12.43
N PHE A 138 3.69 -13.98 -12.20
CA PHE A 138 4.15 -14.29 -10.85
C PHE A 138 4.25 -13.04 -9.97
N LEU A 139 4.76 -11.90 -10.50
CA LEU A 139 4.85 -10.65 -9.76
C LEU A 139 3.46 -10.07 -9.55
N GLN A 140 2.60 -10.13 -10.56
CA GLN A 140 1.23 -9.64 -10.44
C GLN A 140 0.46 -10.43 -9.38
N LYS A 141 0.59 -11.76 -9.39
CA LYS A 141 0.03 -12.61 -8.35
C LYS A 141 0.63 -12.27 -6.98
N GLN A 142 1.94 -12.10 -6.87
CA GLN A 142 2.57 -11.68 -5.62
C GLN A 142 2.09 -10.29 -5.16
N ILE A 143 1.84 -9.33 -6.06
CA ILE A 143 1.31 -8.03 -5.67
C ILE A 143 -0.13 -8.19 -5.17
N ILE A 144 -0.98 -8.97 -5.84
CA ILE A 144 -2.36 -9.23 -5.42
C ILE A 144 -2.38 -9.95 -4.06
N ASP A 145 -1.56 -10.98 -3.91
CA ASP A 145 -1.43 -11.74 -2.67
C ASP A 145 -0.84 -10.83 -1.57
N ASN A 146 0.20 -10.03 -1.83
CA ASN A 146 0.77 -9.08 -0.85
C ASN A 146 -0.13 -7.89 -0.50
N VAL A 147 -1.00 -7.45 -1.43
CA VAL A 147 -2.10 -6.53 -1.12
C VAL A 147 -3.00 -7.15 -0.05
N ASN A 148 -3.06 -8.47 0.05
CA ASN A 148 -3.78 -9.19 1.09
C ASN A 148 -2.88 -9.68 2.25
N ASP A 149 -1.54 -9.65 2.12
CA ASP A 149 -0.64 -10.45 2.98
C ASP A 149 0.50 -9.75 3.73
N PHE A 150 0.94 -8.52 3.41
CA PHE A 150 2.00 -7.91 4.26
C PHE A 150 1.48 -7.34 5.59
N ASN A 151 0.16 -7.20 5.71
CA ASN A 151 -0.54 -7.46 6.95
C ASN A 151 -1.53 -8.59 6.64
N ALA A 152 -1.09 -9.85 6.67
CA ALA A 152 -2.00 -10.97 6.89
C ALA A 152 -2.59 -10.76 8.29
N ARG A 153 -3.52 -9.79 8.38
CA ARG A 153 -4.14 -9.35 9.60
C ARG A 153 -4.81 -10.58 10.12
N ARG A 154 -4.21 -11.12 11.17
CA ARG A 154 -4.79 -12.28 11.82
C ARG A 154 -5.96 -11.73 12.58
N TYR A 155 -7.15 -12.23 12.28
CA TYR A 155 -8.35 -11.83 13.00
C TYR A 155 -8.73 -12.92 13.99
N GLY A 156 -8.99 -12.51 15.22
CA GLY A 156 -9.43 -13.40 16.28
C GLY A 156 -10.95 -13.43 16.25
N VAL A 157 -11.52 -14.58 15.97
CA VAL A 157 -12.97 -14.79 16.04
C VAL A 157 -13.30 -15.49 17.34
N ILE A 158 -14.23 -14.90 18.09
CA ILE A 158 -14.79 -15.48 19.29
C ILE A 158 -16.26 -15.76 19.01
N VAL A 159 -16.59 -17.04 18.79
CA VAL A 159 -17.97 -17.49 18.63
C VAL A 159 -18.50 -17.92 20.00
N ILE A 160 -19.53 -17.22 20.48
CA ILE A 160 -20.16 -17.46 21.78
C ILE A 160 -21.55 -18.02 21.58
N ASP A 161 -21.80 -19.17 22.19
CA ASP A 161 -23.11 -19.77 22.23
C ASP A 161 -23.45 -20.22 23.66
N GLY A 162 -24.73 -20.50 23.91
CA GLY A 162 -25.19 -21.00 25.21
C GLY A 162 -24.66 -22.40 25.56
N ASN A 163 -24.22 -23.16 24.55
CA ASN A 163 -23.72 -24.53 24.68
C ASN A 163 -22.18 -24.62 24.66
N GLY A 164 -21.48 -23.54 24.37
CA GLY A 164 -20.02 -23.52 24.27
C GLY A 164 -19.46 -22.31 23.54
N THR A 165 -18.14 -22.18 23.58
CA THR A 165 -17.41 -21.17 22.82
C THR A 165 -16.35 -21.79 21.93
N LEU A 166 -16.10 -21.11 20.82
CA LEU A 166 -15.06 -21.46 19.87
C LEU A 166 -14.17 -20.23 19.63
N PHE A 167 -12.88 -20.44 19.72
CA PHE A 167 -11.84 -19.46 19.38
C PHE A 167 -11.17 -19.90 18.09
N ALA A 168 -11.23 -19.04 17.09
CA ALA A 168 -10.60 -19.27 15.81
C ALA A 168 -9.77 -18.06 15.39
N ARG A 169 -8.75 -18.30 14.60
CA ARG A 169 -7.98 -17.27 13.93
C ARG A 169 -8.23 -17.36 12.43
N ILE A 170 -8.67 -16.27 11.83
CA ILE A 170 -8.78 -16.15 10.39
C ILE A 170 -7.45 -15.58 9.90
N ASP A 171 -6.76 -16.35 9.06
CA ASP A 171 -5.61 -15.88 8.31
C ASP A 171 -6.06 -15.68 6.85
N SER A 172 -5.63 -14.57 6.21
CA SER A 172 -6.02 -14.17 4.84
C SER A 172 -5.79 -15.28 3.80
N GLN A 173 -4.71 -16.07 3.96
CA GLN A 173 -4.30 -17.09 2.99
C GLN A 173 -4.80 -18.52 3.29
N GLN A 174 -5.00 -18.88 4.56
CA GLN A 174 -5.16 -20.28 4.99
C GLN A 174 -6.54 -20.64 5.55
N GLY A 175 -7.51 -19.72 5.43
CA GLY A 175 -8.84 -19.92 5.99
C GLY A 175 -8.83 -19.85 7.52
N ALA A 176 -9.93 -20.26 8.14
CA ALA A 176 -10.08 -20.18 9.59
C ALA A 176 -9.41 -21.38 10.28
N THR A 177 -8.45 -21.09 11.15
CA THR A 177 -7.78 -22.07 12.00
C THR A 177 -8.43 -22.06 13.39
N ILE A 178 -8.91 -23.22 13.84
CA ILE A 178 -9.54 -23.34 15.17
C ILE A 178 -8.44 -23.50 16.21
N LEU A 179 -8.34 -22.57 17.15
CA LEU A 179 -7.31 -22.58 18.18
C LEU A 179 -7.76 -23.39 19.41
N LYS A 180 -8.98 -23.13 19.89
CA LYS A 180 -9.51 -23.76 21.09
C LYS A 180 -11.03 -23.79 21.08
N ARG A 181 -11.62 -24.86 21.62
CA ARG A 181 -13.06 -24.96 21.85
C ARG A 181 -13.34 -25.51 23.24
N PHE A 182 -14.41 -25.06 23.85
CA PHE A 182 -14.91 -25.67 25.08
C PHE A 182 -16.43 -25.58 25.16
N GLN A 183 -17.05 -26.58 25.78
CA GLN A 183 -18.50 -26.69 25.94
C GLN A 183 -18.92 -26.33 27.36
N VAL A 184 -20.13 -25.77 27.50
CA VAL A 184 -20.73 -25.39 28.79
C VAL A 184 -22.23 -25.68 28.74
N SER A 185 -22.78 -26.09 29.87
CA SER A 185 -24.23 -26.24 30.03
C SER A 185 -24.76 -25.14 30.93
N LEU A 186 -25.39 -24.12 30.34
CA LEU A 186 -26.01 -23.03 31.08
C LEU A 186 -27.44 -23.39 31.52
N PRO A 187 -27.88 -22.98 32.73
CA PRO A 187 -29.27 -23.12 33.16
C PRO A 187 -30.22 -22.39 32.21
N LYS A 188 -31.25 -23.09 31.71
CA LYS A 188 -32.27 -22.51 30.84
C LYS A 188 -33.16 -21.53 31.61
N LYS A 189 -33.76 -20.57 30.89
CA LYS A 189 -34.74 -19.66 31.46
C LYS A 189 -35.96 -20.46 31.91
N HIS A 190 -36.29 -20.41 33.19
CA HIS A 190 -37.53 -20.99 33.70
C HIS A 190 -38.70 -20.05 33.42
N GLY A 191 -39.72 -20.55 32.71
CA GLY A 191 -40.94 -19.80 32.39
C GLY A 191 -42.08 -19.99 33.40
N ARG A 192 -41.91 -20.87 34.39
CA ARG A 192 -42.92 -21.15 35.43
C ARG A 192 -42.65 -20.29 36.66
N GLY A 193 -43.63 -19.50 37.08
CA GLY A 193 -43.55 -18.64 38.27
C GLY A 193 -43.60 -19.43 39.58
N GLY A 194 -43.11 -18.81 40.67
CA GLY A 194 -43.13 -19.37 42.03
C GLY A 194 -42.10 -18.71 42.96
N GLN A 195 -42.11 -19.07 44.25
CA GLN A 195 -41.19 -18.53 45.27
C GLN A 195 -39.70 -18.76 44.94
N SER A 196 -39.41 -19.85 44.22
CA SER A 196 -38.04 -20.17 43.79
C SER A 196 -37.60 -19.48 42.48
N ALA A 197 -38.48 -18.75 41.79
CA ALA A 197 -38.17 -18.15 40.48
C ALA A 197 -36.99 -17.17 40.56
N LEU A 198 -36.97 -16.30 41.58
CA LEU A 198 -35.86 -15.35 41.83
C LEU A 198 -34.53 -16.07 42.09
N ARG A 199 -34.55 -17.19 42.82
CA ARG A 199 -33.35 -18.00 43.09
C ARG A 199 -32.80 -18.62 41.82
N PHE A 200 -33.66 -19.19 40.97
CA PHE A 200 -33.23 -19.77 39.70
C PHE A 200 -32.71 -18.71 38.72
N GLU A 201 -33.29 -17.51 38.73
CA GLU A 201 -32.76 -16.40 37.95
C GLU A 201 -31.37 -15.96 38.45
N ARG A 202 -31.16 -15.88 39.76
CA ARG A 202 -29.86 -15.56 40.36
C ARG A 202 -28.81 -16.61 39.99
N LEU A 203 -29.11 -17.90 40.18
CA LEU A 203 -28.22 -19.01 39.80
C LEU A 203 -27.87 -18.98 38.31
N ARG A 204 -28.84 -18.62 37.46
CA ARG A 204 -28.61 -18.46 36.02
C ARG A 204 -27.68 -17.30 35.71
N ARG A 205 -27.88 -16.12 36.32
CA ARG A 205 -26.98 -14.96 36.13
C ARG A 205 -25.56 -15.25 36.62
N GLU A 206 -25.44 -15.93 37.76
CA GLU A 206 -24.14 -16.34 38.31
C GLU A 206 -23.42 -17.34 37.38
N ALA A 207 -24.14 -18.32 36.84
CA ALA A 207 -23.59 -19.26 35.86
C ALA A 207 -23.15 -18.55 34.56
N ILE A 208 -23.93 -17.57 34.08
CA ILE A 208 -23.56 -16.76 32.91
C ILE A 208 -22.31 -15.93 33.19
N HIS A 209 -22.22 -15.28 34.36
CA HIS A 209 -21.04 -14.49 34.73
C HIS A 209 -19.76 -15.35 34.83
N ASN A 210 -19.85 -16.53 35.45
CA ASN A 210 -18.73 -17.48 35.51
C ASN A 210 -18.33 -17.98 34.13
N TYR A 211 -19.31 -18.20 33.25
CA TYR A 211 -19.06 -18.54 31.86
C TYR A 211 -18.32 -17.43 31.11
N LEU A 212 -18.80 -16.19 31.16
CA LEU A 212 -18.17 -15.04 30.51
C LEU A 212 -16.75 -14.80 31.02
N THR A 213 -16.52 -14.95 32.33
CA THR A 213 -15.18 -14.86 32.94
C THR A 213 -14.25 -15.92 32.37
N LYS A 214 -14.71 -17.17 32.28
CA LYS A 214 -13.95 -18.27 31.67
C LYS A 214 -13.67 -18.04 30.18
N VAL A 215 -14.61 -17.44 29.44
CA VAL A 215 -14.40 -17.06 28.03
C VAL A 215 -13.32 -15.99 27.92
N ALA A 216 -13.38 -14.95 28.76
CA ALA A 216 -12.41 -13.85 28.75
C ALA A 216 -10.99 -14.32 29.11
N GLU A 217 -10.83 -15.17 30.12
CA GLU A 217 -9.54 -15.77 30.47
C GLU A 217 -8.96 -16.62 29.35
N ASN A 218 -9.80 -17.45 28.72
CA ASN A 218 -9.36 -18.26 27.59
C ASN A 218 -8.99 -17.38 26.39
N ALA A 219 -9.75 -16.32 26.10
CA ALA A 219 -9.43 -15.37 25.04
C ALA A 219 -8.06 -14.72 25.26
N LYS A 220 -7.75 -14.30 26.49
CA LYS A 220 -6.43 -13.78 26.85
C LYS A 220 -5.34 -14.82 26.62
N SER A 221 -5.52 -16.04 27.09
CA SER A 221 -4.53 -17.12 26.93
C SER A 221 -4.24 -17.51 25.47
N VAL A 222 -5.25 -17.42 24.61
CA VAL A 222 -5.18 -17.87 23.21
C VAL A 222 -4.61 -16.78 22.30
N TYR A 223 -4.98 -15.51 22.53
CA TYR A 223 -4.66 -14.42 21.61
C TYR A 223 -3.54 -13.50 22.07
N ILE A 224 -3.22 -13.46 23.37
CA ILE A 224 -2.13 -12.67 23.92
C ILE A 224 -0.94 -13.60 24.14
N ASN A 225 0.12 -13.43 23.34
CA ASN A 225 1.33 -14.22 23.50
C ASN A 225 2.24 -13.57 24.55
N THR A 226 2.60 -14.30 25.60
CA THR A 226 3.37 -13.78 26.75
C THR A 226 4.83 -13.48 26.39
N GLN A 227 5.35 -14.03 25.29
CA GLN A 227 6.78 -13.96 24.96
C GLN A 227 7.23 -12.69 24.20
N GLN A 228 6.32 -11.91 23.61
CA GLN A 228 6.65 -10.68 22.85
C GLN A 228 5.93 -9.46 23.44
N HIS A 229 6.29 -9.08 24.67
CA HIS A 229 5.88 -7.81 25.31
C HIS A 229 4.38 -7.49 25.23
N GLY A 230 3.48 -8.47 25.39
CA GLY A 230 2.05 -8.22 25.46
C GLY A 230 1.41 -7.70 24.16
N LEU A 231 2.06 -7.87 23.01
CA LEU A 231 1.41 -7.65 21.72
C LEU A 231 0.47 -8.83 21.41
N SER A 232 -0.78 -8.52 21.04
CA SER A 232 -1.73 -9.51 20.54
C SER A 232 -1.22 -10.09 19.22
N ASN A 233 -1.31 -11.41 19.03
CA ASN A 233 -0.96 -12.09 17.76
C ASN A 233 -1.96 -11.78 16.63
N VAL A 234 -2.85 -10.83 16.86
CA VAL A 234 -4.09 -10.59 16.15
C VAL A 234 -4.30 -9.08 16.09
N ASP A 235 -4.68 -8.58 14.92
CA ASP A 235 -4.85 -7.15 14.65
C ASP A 235 -6.24 -6.65 14.99
N GLY A 236 -7.24 -7.52 14.96
CA GLY A 236 -8.59 -7.21 15.43
C GLY A 236 -9.42 -8.42 15.80
N PHE A 237 -10.42 -8.18 16.62
CA PHE A 237 -11.33 -9.20 17.15
C PHE A 237 -12.73 -9.05 16.57
N ILE A 238 -13.32 -10.18 16.19
CA ILE A 238 -14.71 -10.30 15.80
C ILE A 238 -15.40 -11.17 16.85
N ILE A 239 -16.43 -10.62 17.49
CA ILE A 239 -17.22 -11.38 18.46
C ILE A 239 -18.54 -11.72 17.78
N SER A 240 -18.78 -13.00 17.58
CA SER A 240 -20.04 -13.51 17.09
C SER A 240 -20.75 -14.31 18.16
N GLY A 241 -22.07 -14.28 18.17
CA GLY A 241 -22.82 -15.14 19.07
C GLY A 241 -24.31 -15.04 18.90
N SER A 242 -25.01 -15.99 19.49
CA SER A 242 -26.46 -16.00 19.56
C SER A 242 -26.93 -15.15 20.76
N ALA A 243 -27.87 -14.24 20.51
CA ALA A 243 -28.51 -13.41 21.53
C ALA A 243 -27.58 -12.43 22.29
N ASN A 244 -28.04 -11.92 23.44
CA ASN A 244 -27.41 -10.83 24.18
C ASN A 244 -26.08 -11.19 24.90
N LEU A 245 -25.64 -12.45 24.87
CA LEU A 245 -24.42 -12.88 25.57
C LEU A 245 -23.17 -12.13 25.08
N LYS A 246 -23.08 -11.85 23.77
CA LYS A 246 -21.99 -11.06 23.19
C LYS A 246 -21.96 -9.62 23.72
N HIS A 247 -23.12 -9.01 23.93
CA HIS A 247 -23.22 -7.65 24.47
C HIS A 247 -22.85 -7.61 25.95
N GLU A 248 -23.23 -8.63 26.72
CA GLU A 248 -22.81 -8.76 28.12
C GLU A 248 -21.30 -8.93 28.24
N LEU A 249 -20.68 -9.74 27.36
CA LEU A 249 -19.23 -9.90 27.32
C LEU A 249 -18.50 -8.57 27.05
N VAL A 250 -18.96 -7.80 26.06
CA VAL A 250 -18.33 -6.52 25.69
C VAL A 250 -18.49 -5.48 26.80
N LYS A 251 -19.68 -5.43 27.43
CA LYS A 251 -19.95 -4.54 28.57
C LYS A 251 -19.15 -4.93 29.80
N SER A 252 -18.89 -6.22 29.99
CA SER A 252 -18.07 -6.69 31.10
C SER A 252 -16.61 -6.36 30.79
N GLU A 253 -15.96 -5.52 31.61
CA GLU A 253 -14.53 -5.17 31.50
C GLU A 253 -13.57 -6.39 31.63
N LEU A 254 -14.11 -7.61 31.69
CA LEU A 254 -13.42 -8.88 31.84
C LEU A 254 -12.47 -9.19 30.69
N LEU A 255 -12.82 -8.80 29.45
CA LEU A 255 -11.99 -9.05 28.26
C LEU A 255 -10.63 -8.35 28.30
N GLY A 256 -10.46 -7.36 29.18
CA GLY A 256 -9.25 -6.53 29.26
C GLY A 256 -9.16 -5.51 28.13
N LEU A 257 -8.53 -4.37 28.42
CA LEU A 257 -8.45 -3.22 27.52
C LEU A 257 -7.80 -3.55 26.16
N GLN A 258 -6.84 -4.48 26.13
CA GLN A 258 -6.14 -4.85 24.90
C GLN A 258 -7.04 -5.54 23.86
N ILE A 259 -7.97 -6.38 24.31
CA ILE A 259 -8.92 -7.04 23.42
C ILE A 259 -10.06 -6.08 23.10
N GLN A 260 -10.59 -5.37 24.10
CA GLN A 260 -11.71 -4.43 23.94
C GLN A 260 -11.41 -3.32 22.93
N ASN A 261 -10.22 -2.70 23.00
CA ASN A 261 -9.84 -1.62 22.08
C ASN A 261 -9.64 -2.12 20.64
N LYS A 262 -9.51 -3.43 20.44
CA LYS A 262 -9.31 -4.07 19.13
C LYS A 262 -10.55 -4.81 18.62
N ILE A 263 -11.73 -4.59 19.22
CA ILE A 263 -12.99 -5.17 18.70
C ILE A 263 -13.40 -4.42 17.44
N LEU A 264 -13.49 -5.14 16.32
CA LEU A 264 -13.89 -4.58 15.03
C LEU A 264 -15.41 -4.56 14.86
N ARG A 265 -16.07 -5.70 15.14
CA ARG A 265 -17.52 -5.86 14.92
C ARG A 265 -18.12 -6.92 15.85
N LEU A 266 -19.38 -6.69 16.19
CA LEU A 266 -20.26 -7.67 16.85
C LEU A 266 -21.24 -8.24 15.83
N ILE A 267 -21.31 -9.56 15.71
CA ILE A 267 -22.14 -10.23 14.69
C ILE A 267 -23.15 -11.15 15.37
N ASP A 268 -24.40 -11.07 14.93
CA ASP A 268 -25.44 -12.01 15.30
C ASP A 268 -25.36 -13.22 14.36
N VAL A 269 -25.17 -14.40 14.95
CA VAL A 269 -25.19 -15.67 14.21
C VAL A 269 -26.29 -16.57 14.75
N SER A 270 -26.88 -17.35 13.85
CA SER A 270 -28.01 -18.22 14.20
C SER A 270 -27.54 -19.50 14.91
N TYR A 271 -26.32 -19.93 14.61
CA TYR A 271 -25.74 -21.17 15.11
C TYR A 271 -24.41 -20.91 15.84
N GLY A 272 -24.12 -21.72 16.85
CA GLY A 272 -22.82 -21.74 17.52
C GLY A 272 -21.80 -22.66 16.84
N SER A 273 -20.58 -22.70 17.39
CA SER A 273 -19.49 -23.59 16.96
C SER A 273 -19.08 -23.38 15.50
N ASP A 274 -18.81 -24.46 14.74
CA ASP A 274 -18.21 -24.40 13.41
C ASP A 274 -19.13 -23.74 12.36
N ASN A 275 -20.43 -24.03 12.42
CA ASN A 275 -21.41 -23.40 11.52
C ASN A 275 -21.51 -21.89 11.76
N GLY A 276 -21.47 -21.48 13.04
CA GLY A 276 -21.42 -20.07 13.43
C GLY A 276 -20.15 -19.38 12.95
N LEU A 277 -19.01 -20.08 12.97
CA LEU A 277 -17.74 -19.55 12.44
C LEU A 277 -17.83 -19.30 10.93
N GLN A 278 -18.37 -20.25 10.16
CA GLN A 278 -18.54 -20.09 8.71
C GLN A 278 -19.51 -18.95 8.36
N GLU A 279 -20.62 -18.84 9.08
CA GLU A 279 -21.58 -17.73 8.93
C GLU A 279 -20.91 -16.38 9.25
N THR A 280 -20.11 -16.33 10.31
CA THR A 280 -19.34 -15.14 10.70
C THR A 280 -18.37 -14.73 9.59
N ILE A 281 -17.62 -15.68 9.03
CA ILE A 281 -16.66 -15.40 7.94
C ILE A 281 -17.37 -14.79 6.74
N ARG A 282 -18.51 -15.36 6.33
CA ARG A 282 -19.29 -14.85 5.20
C ARG A 282 -19.76 -13.40 5.41
N LEU A 283 -20.19 -13.05 6.62
CA LEU A 283 -20.62 -11.69 6.99
C LEU A 283 -19.46 -10.71 7.20
N CYS A 284 -18.25 -11.23 7.43
CA CYS A 284 -17.03 -10.43 7.60
C CYS A 284 -16.26 -10.17 6.32
N ASN A 285 -16.58 -10.84 5.21
CA ASN A 285 -15.85 -10.66 3.95
C ASN A 285 -15.79 -9.19 3.51
N ASP A 286 -16.88 -8.45 3.69
CA ASP A 286 -16.95 -7.01 3.38
C ASP A 286 -15.97 -6.19 4.24
N LEU A 287 -15.88 -6.51 5.55
CA LEU A 287 -14.93 -5.84 6.45
C LEU A 287 -13.47 -6.02 6.02
N PHE A 288 -13.14 -7.21 5.52
CA PHE A 288 -11.77 -7.51 5.14
C PHE A 288 -11.35 -6.74 3.89
N ALA A 289 -12.27 -6.51 2.95
CA ALA A 289 -12.04 -5.68 1.77
C ALA A 289 -11.92 -4.18 2.12
N ASP A 290 -12.74 -3.70 3.06
CA ASP A 290 -12.84 -2.27 3.39
C ASP A 290 -11.74 -1.74 4.31
N MET A 291 -10.92 -2.59 4.93
CA MET A 291 -9.97 -2.17 5.97
C MET A 291 -8.80 -1.33 5.47
N LYS A 292 -8.32 -1.53 4.24
CA LYS A 292 -7.31 -0.64 3.62
C LYS A 292 -7.92 0.74 3.32
N LEU A 293 -9.10 0.73 2.72
CA LEU A 293 -9.88 1.93 2.47
C LEU A 293 -10.24 2.66 3.77
N THR A 294 -10.44 1.94 4.86
CA THR A 294 -10.72 2.52 6.19
C THR A 294 -9.49 3.23 6.76
N GLN A 295 -8.28 2.69 6.56
CA GLN A 295 -7.06 3.38 6.98
C GLN A 295 -6.75 4.60 6.12
N GLU A 296 -6.91 4.48 4.79
CA GLU A 296 -6.82 5.61 3.87
C GLU A 296 -7.82 6.71 4.28
N ARG A 297 -9.07 6.31 4.58
CA ARG A 297 -10.10 7.23 5.08
C ARG A 297 -9.70 7.90 6.39
N GLN A 298 -9.25 7.13 7.39
CA GLN A 298 -8.82 7.70 8.68
C GLN A 298 -7.66 8.69 8.49
N LEU A 299 -6.71 8.39 7.61
CA LEU A 299 -5.60 9.28 7.31
C LEU A 299 -6.08 10.58 6.66
N LEU A 300 -6.99 10.50 5.69
CA LEU A 300 -7.58 11.68 5.05
C LEU A 300 -8.46 12.48 6.02
N ASP A 301 -9.27 11.81 6.84
CA ASP A 301 -10.10 12.45 7.86
C ASP A 301 -9.25 13.23 8.86
N ASP A 302 -8.16 12.64 9.35
CA ASP A 302 -7.22 13.30 10.26
C ASP A 302 -6.62 14.57 9.63
N VAL A 303 -6.28 14.51 8.35
CA VAL A 303 -5.72 15.64 7.59
C VAL A 303 -6.77 16.72 7.36
N PHE A 304 -7.98 16.35 6.94
CA PHE A 304 -9.08 17.30 6.77
C PHE A 304 -9.46 17.98 8.09
N ASN A 305 -9.44 17.25 9.20
CA ASN A 305 -9.66 17.82 10.53
C ASN A 305 -8.55 18.83 10.91
N GLN A 306 -7.29 18.53 10.59
CA GLN A 306 -6.18 19.46 10.81
C GLN A 306 -6.30 20.73 9.97
N ILE A 307 -6.68 20.58 8.69
CA ILE A 307 -6.95 21.70 7.79
C ILE A 307 -8.08 22.57 8.35
N ASN A 308 -9.21 21.96 8.74
CA ASN A 308 -10.37 22.67 9.31
C ASN A 308 -10.04 23.39 10.64
N PHE A 309 -9.17 22.80 11.46
CA PHE A 309 -8.76 23.45 12.71
C PHE A 309 -7.86 24.67 12.44
N SER A 310 -6.91 24.53 11.52
CA SER A 310 -5.99 25.60 11.15
C SER A 310 -6.68 26.81 10.50
N SER A 311 -7.74 26.58 9.72
CA SER A 311 -8.53 27.67 9.10
C SER A 311 -9.40 28.45 10.10
N THR A 312 -9.64 27.90 11.30
CA THR A 312 -10.44 28.56 12.35
C THR A 312 -9.58 29.48 13.24
N THR A 313 -8.27 29.25 13.33
CA THR A 313 -7.30 30.01 14.15
C THR A 313 -6.53 31.09 13.35
N ASN A 314 -7.22 31.85 12.50
CA ASN A 314 -6.64 32.94 11.69
C ASN A 314 -6.21 34.16 12.54
N GLU A 315 -5.21 34.01 13.41
CA GLU A 315 -4.59 35.13 14.13
C GLU A 315 -3.13 35.41 13.71
N ALA A 316 -2.54 34.61 12.82
CA ALA A 316 -1.26 34.94 12.20
C ALA A 316 -1.23 34.45 10.75
N ASN A 317 -0.55 35.21 9.89
CA ASN A 317 -0.41 35.03 8.43
C ASN A 317 0.43 33.78 8.06
N THR A 318 0.14 32.66 8.71
CA THR A 318 0.96 31.45 8.72
C THR A 318 0.11 30.24 8.37
N VAL A 319 0.59 29.43 7.42
CA VAL A 319 -0.07 28.20 6.96
C VAL A 319 0.72 26.99 7.44
N SER A 320 0.01 25.99 7.96
CA SER A 320 0.59 24.72 8.42
C SER A 320 0.45 23.57 7.42
N TYR A 321 -0.13 23.83 6.25
CA TYR A 321 -0.37 22.85 5.19
C TYR A 321 -0.27 23.53 3.82
N THR A 322 -0.06 22.76 2.76
CA THR A 322 -0.20 23.24 1.38
C THR A 322 -1.03 22.30 0.54
N VAL A 323 -1.71 22.90 -0.43
CA VAL A 323 -2.66 22.23 -1.30
C VAL A 323 -2.18 22.33 -2.73
N GLY A 324 -2.19 21.19 -3.41
CA GLY A 324 -1.78 21.12 -4.80
C GLY A 324 -0.28 21.02 -4.99
N VAL A 325 0.07 20.75 -6.24
CA VAL A 325 1.45 20.42 -6.63
C VAL A 325 2.33 21.67 -6.66
N ASP A 326 1.77 22.81 -7.04
CA ASP A 326 2.51 24.06 -7.19
C ASP A 326 3.00 24.63 -5.86
N GLU A 327 2.12 24.74 -4.87
CA GLU A 327 2.50 25.18 -3.53
C GLU A 327 3.50 24.22 -2.87
N THR A 328 3.25 22.91 -3.02
CA THR A 328 4.14 21.87 -2.50
C THR A 328 5.53 21.91 -3.15
N SER A 329 5.60 22.25 -4.45
CA SER A 329 6.87 22.39 -5.18
C SER A 329 7.73 23.53 -4.65
N LEU A 330 7.11 24.67 -4.29
CA LEU A 330 7.81 25.82 -3.73
C LEU A 330 8.46 25.47 -2.40
N ILE A 331 7.73 24.83 -1.50
CA ILE A 331 8.27 24.38 -0.21
C ILE A 331 9.36 23.34 -0.39
N LEU A 332 9.19 22.43 -1.35
CA LEU A 332 10.19 21.42 -1.64
C LEU A 332 11.52 22.07 -2.09
N ASN A 333 11.44 23.15 -2.85
CA ASN A 333 12.58 23.94 -3.33
C ASN A 333 13.22 24.80 -2.23
N GLU A 334 12.44 25.39 -1.31
CA GLU A 334 12.98 26.17 -0.19
C GLU A 334 13.61 25.32 0.90
N GLY A 335 13.05 24.13 1.16
CA GLY A 335 13.61 23.20 2.12
C GLY A 335 12.74 21.98 2.34
N SER A 336 13.18 20.84 1.84
CA SER A 336 12.41 19.59 1.94
C SER A 336 12.17 19.11 3.38
N SER A 337 12.98 19.55 4.35
CA SER A 337 12.81 19.25 5.78
C SER A 337 11.63 19.97 6.45
N LEU A 338 10.98 20.91 5.76
CA LEU A 338 9.78 21.61 6.27
C LEU A 338 8.54 20.71 6.25
N ILE A 339 8.53 19.67 5.40
CA ILE A 339 7.41 18.76 5.25
C ILE A 339 7.51 17.65 6.29
N ASP A 340 6.41 17.41 7.00
CA ASP A 340 6.26 16.26 7.91
C ASP A 340 5.68 15.07 7.13
N ARG A 341 4.45 15.24 6.64
CA ARG A 341 3.68 14.23 5.93
C ARG A 341 3.30 14.74 4.55
N LEU A 342 3.55 13.95 3.52
CA LEU A 342 3.19 14.24 2.15
C LEU A 342 2.21 13.18 1.66
N ILE A 343 1.03 13.62 1.25
CA ILE A 343 -0.05 12.74 0.81
C ILE A 343 -0.27 13.00 -0.67
N ILE A 344 -0.21 11.93 -1.46
CA ILE A 344 -0.25 12.02 -2.92
C ILE A 344 -1.21 10.98 -3.47
N TRP A 345 -1.96 11.37 -4.50
CA TRP A 345 -2.81 10.48 -5.25
C TRP A 345 -2.00 9.58 -6.20
N GLU A 346 -2.36 8.29 -6.26
CA GLU A 346 -1.58 7.27 -6.97
C GLU A 346 -1.38 7.52 -8.47
N ASP A 347 -2.33 8.16 -9.13
CA ASP A 347 -2.34 8.36 -10.59
C ASP A 347 -2.06 9.82 -10.99
N LEU A 348 -1.29 10.54 -10.17
CA LEU A 348 -0.88 11.91 -10.49
C LEU A 348 -0.05 11.94 -11.80
N THR A 349 -0.53 12.70 -12.78
CA THR A 349 0.07 12.83 -14.13
C THR A 349 1.24 13.80 -14.19
N THR A 350 1.48 14.56 -13.13
CA THR A 350 2.49 15.61 -13.12
C THR A 350 3.91 15.08 -13.24
N LYS A 351 4.72 15.77 -14.05
CA LYS A 351 6.14 15.51 -14.23
C LYS A 351 6.97 16.64 -13.64
N ARG A 352 8.14 16.28 -13.14
CA ARG A 352 9.20 17.19 -12.70
C ARG A 352 10.14 17.43 -13.87
N TYR A 353 10.30 18.70 -14.23
CA TYR A 353 11.26 19.18 -15.21
C TYR A 353 12.37 19.95 -14.48
N VAL A 354 13.62 19.62 -14.80
CA VAL A 354 14.80 20.30 -14.26
C VAL A 354 15.45 21.08 -15.39
N TYR A 355 15.48 22.39 -15.23
CA TYR A 355 16.03 23.33 -16.19
C TYR A 355 17.33 23.93 -15.65
N GLU A 356 18.36 24.02 -16.50
CA GLU A 356 19.59 24.75 -16.19
C GLU A 356 19.62 26.08 -16.92
N LYS A 357 19.84 27.16 -16.17
CA LYS A 357 20.18 28.45 -16.74
C LYS A 357 21.70 28.55 -16.93
N ARG A 358 22.16 29.38 -17.86
CA ARG A 358 23.59 29.57 -18.18
C ARG A 358 24.49 29.91 -16.97
N ASP A 359 23.91 30.42 -15.88
CA ASP A 359 24.61 30.72 -14.62
C ASP A 359 24.64 29.55 -13.61
N LYS A 360 24.29 28.32 -14.03
CA LYS A 360 24.15 27.11 -13.20
C LYS A 360 23.05 27.18 -12.13
N GLU A 361 22.13 28.13 -12.26
CA GLU A 361 20.90 28.10 -11.47
C GLU A 361 20.01 26.98 -11.99
N ILE A 362 19.70 26.04 -11.09
CA ILE A 362 18.83 24.89 -11.37
C ILE A 362 17.41 25.29 -10.97
N ILE A 363 16.50 25.34 -11.93
CA ILE A 363 15.10 25.62 -11.71
C ILE A 363 14.33 24.31 -11.84
N VAL A 364 13.64 23.92 -10.77
CA VAL A 364 12.81 22.72 -10.73
C VAL A 364 11.34 23.13 -10.82
N ILE A 365 10.66 22.68 -11.86
CA ILE A 365 9.24 22.96 -12.08
C ILE A 365 8.48 21.66 -12.19
N ILE A 366 7.29 21.64 -11.60
CA ILE A 366 6.38 20.51 -11.69
C ILE A 366 5.16 20.96 -12.50
N ALA A 367 4.86 20.23 -13.57
CA ALA A 367 3.75 20.54 -14.47
C ALA A 367 3.22 19.25 -15.12
N GLU A 368 1.98 19.29 -15.63
CA GLU A 368 1.42 18.15 -16.36
C GLU A 368 2.07 18.01 -17.74
N ASN A 369 2.32 19.14 -18.41
CA ASN A 369 2.90 19.19 -19.74
C ASN A 369 4.15 20.09 -19.80
N GLN A 370 5.02 19.79 -20.77
CA GLN A 370 6.23 20.57 -21.02
C GLN A 370 5.91 22.03 -21.41
N ASP A 371 4.79 22.26 -22.11
CA ASP A 371 4.32 23.60 -22.49
C ASP A 371 3.90 24.43 -21.27
N GLU A 372 3.30 23.80 -20.25
CA GLU A 372 2.95 24.47 -19.00
C GLU A 372 4.19 24.76 -18.15
N ALA A 373 5.17 23.85 -18.15
CA ALA A 373 6.45 24.09 -17.48
C ALA A 373 7.17 25.31 -18.09
N GLN A 374 7.14 25.44 -19.43
CA GLN A 374 7.69 26.60 -20.15
C GLN A 374 6.93 27.90 -19.85
N LYS A 375 5.59 27.85 -19.70
CA LYS A 375 4.81 29.03 -19.29
C LYS A 375 5.12 29.48 -17.86
N LYS A 376 5.30 28.53 -16.93
CA LYS A 376 5.66 28.80 -15.53
C LYS A 376 7.07 29.37 -15.35
N LEU A 377 7.97 29.10 -16.30
CA LEU A 377 9.33 29.60 -16.31
C LEU A 377 9.44 31.14 -16.46
N LYS A 378 8.39 31.84 -16.95
CA LYS A 378 8.37 33.31 -17.16
C LYS A 378 9.69 33.87 -17.74
N ILE A 379 10.21 33.27 -18.80
CA ILE A 379 11.45 33.72 -19.43
C ILE A 379 11.10 34.72 -20.54
N GLY A 380 11.73 35.91 -20.53
CA GLY A 380 11.73 36.80 -21.68
C GLY A 380 12.57 36.21 -22.81
N ASP A 381 12.16 36.42 -24.07
CA ASP A 381 12.58 35.77 -25.34
C ASP A 381 14.08 35.46 -25.62
N ASN A 382 15.04 35.76 -24.73
CA ASN A 382 16.48 35.70 -24.99
C ASN A 382 17.33 34.78 -24.10
N GLU A 383 16.76 33.96 -23.21
CA GLU A 383 17.55 32.97 -22.45
C GLU A 383 17.35 31.56 -23.01
N GLN A 384 18.43 30.98 -23.55
CA GLN A 384 18.46 29.57 -23.92
C GLN A 384 18.52 28.73 -22.65
N ILE A 385 17.43 28.01 -22.37
CA ILE A 385 17.32 27.08 -21.26
C ILE A 385 17.22 25.66 -21.82
N GLU A 386 18.05 24.76 -21.30
CA GLU A 386 18.03 23.35 -21.66
C GLU A 386 17.33 22.55 -20.55
N CYS A 387 16.41 21.67 -20.95
CA CYS A 387 15.81 20.68 -20.05
C CYS A 387 16.84 19.57 -19.86
N ILE A 388 17.40 19.43 -18.65
CA ILE A 388 18.37 18.39 -18.35
C ILE A 388 17.67 17.06 -18.07
N ASP A 389 16.59 17.11 -17.30
CA ASP A 389 15.98 15.91 -16.74
C ASP A 389 14.46 16.04 -16.69
N GLU A 390 13.78 14.97 -17.09
CA GLU A 390 12.34 14.81 -17.06
C GLU A 390 12.02 13.51 -16.33
N MET A 391 11.35 13.62 -15.18
CA MET A 391 10.94 12.47 -14.40
C MET A 391 9.54 12.64 -13.85
N VAL A 392 8.78 11.55 -13.74
CA VAL A 392 7.45 11.59 -13.13
C VAL A 392 7.58 11.99 -11.65
N PHE A 393 6.74 12.92 -11.19
CA PHE A 393 6.90 13.51 -9.87
C PHE A 393 6.76 12.49 -8.73
N ILE A 394 5.82 11.55 -8.85
CA ILE A 394 5.68 10.47 -7.85
C ILE A 394 6.93 9.59 -7.82
N ASP A 395 7.53 9.27 -8.97
CA ASP A 395 8.72 8.43 -9.03
C ASP A 395 9.91 9.13 -8.34
N TYR A 396 10.10 10.43 -8.58
CA TYR A 396 11.08 11.25 -7.85
C TYR A 396 10.90 11.17 -6.33
N LEU A 397 9.68 11.38 -5.85
CA LEU A 397 9.40 11.40 -4.42
C LEU A 397 9.58 10.03 -3.79
N THR A 398 9.14 8.98 -4.46
CA THR A 398 9.28 7.63 -3.95
C THR A 398 10.75 7.16 -3.96
N GLU A 399 11.64 7.75 -4.75
CA GLU A 399 13.10 7.50 -4.66
C GLU A 399 13.75 8.33 -3.55
N ASN A 400 13.37 9.59 -3.40
CA ASN A 400 14.08 10.54 -2.55
C ASN A 400 13.43 10.80 -1.19
N TYR A 401 12.26 10.25 -0.88
CA TYR A 401 11.57 10.52 0.40
C TYR A 401 12.42 10.22 1.65
N LYS A 402 13.29 9.20 1.58
CA LYS A 402 14.22 8.85 2.68
C LYS A 402 15.30 9.91 2.88
N GLU A 403 15.83 10.46 1.79
CA GLU A 403 16.83 11.53 1.86
C GLU A 403 16.21 12.85 2.32
N LEU A 404 14.96 13.10 1.91
CA LEU A 404 14.21 14.30 2.27
C LEU A 404 13.62 14.23 3.68
N ASN A 405 13.66 13.07 4.34
CA ASN A 405 13.07 12.80 5.65
C ASN A 405 11.56 13.14 5.71
N ILE A 406 10.83 12.77 4.66
CA ILE A 406 9.39 13.02 4.49
C ILE A 406 8.62 11.72 4.69
N HIS A 407 7.51 11.76 5.43
CA HIS A 407 6.56 10.66 5.51
C HIS A 407 5.61 10.68 4.31
N LEU A 408 5.92 9.86 3.30
CA LEU A 408 5.12 9.77 2.07
C LEU A 408 3.97 8.77 2.24
N HIS A 409 2.75 9.20 1.94
CA HIS A 409 1.55 8.35 1.89
C HIS A 409 0.90 8.43 0.50
N ILE A 410 0.71 7.27 -0.12
CA ILE A 410 0.04 7.16 -1.43
C ILE A 410 -1.41 6.72 -1.19
N VAL A 411 -2.36 7.45 -1.77
CA VAL A 411 -3.81 7.25 -1.55
C VAL A 411 -4.54 7.02 -2.87
N THR A 412 -5.63 6.25 -2.83
CA THR A 412 -6.47 5.91 -3.98
C THR A 412 -7.78 6.71 -4.00
N ASP A 413 -8.47 6.75 -5.15
CA ASP A 413 -9.77 7.44 -5.30
C ASP A 413 -10.99 6.52 -5.09
N ARG A 414 -10.77 5.36 -4.46
CA ARG A 414 -11.81 4.36 -4.22
C ARG A 414 -12.78 4.75 -3.09
N SER A 415 -12.34 5.57 -2.14
CA SER A 415 -13.17 6.09 -1.06
C SER A 415 -13.80 7.44 -1.42
N PRO A 416 -14.96 7.81 -0.85
CA PRO A 416 -15.54 9.13 -1.09
C PRO A 416 -14.62 10.26 -0.60
N GLU A 417 -13.87 10.04 0.47
CA GLU A 417 -12.86 10.98 0.96
C GLU A 417 -11.68 11.09 -0.02
N GLY A 418 -11.27 9.99 -0.66
CA GLY A 418 -10.27 9.98 -1.72
C GLY A 418 -10.71 10.74 -2.97
N GLN A 419 -12.00 10.66 -3.32
CA GLN A 419 -12.58 11.48 -4.40
C GLN A 419 -12.59 12.97 -4.04
N GLN A 420 -12.93 13.33 -2.79
CA GLN A 420 -12.83 14.71 -2.31
C GLN A 420 -11.38 15.21 -2.32
N PHE A 421 -10.43 14.36 -1.92
CA PHE A 421 -9.00 14.67 -1.99
C PHE A 421 -8.54 14.97 -3.43
N ARG A 422 -8.96 14.14 -4.39
CA ARG A 422 -8.64 14.33 -5.81
C ARG A 422 -9.28 15.58 -6.40
N LEU A 423 -10.60 15.75 -6.24
CA LEU A 423 -11.36 16.83 -6.87
C LEU A 423 -11.21 18.18 -6.16
N GLY A 424 -11.09 18.18 -4.83
CA GLY A 424 -11.04 19.39 -4.02
C GLY A 424 -9.64 19.94 -3.81
N PHE A 425 -8.63 19.07 -3.69
CA PHE A 425 -7.27 19.44 -3.30
C PHE A 425 -6.21 19.15 -4.38
N GLY A 426 -6.63 18.79 -5.60
CA GLY A 426 -5.72 18.56 -6.72
C GLY A 426 -4.80 17.34 -6.55
N GLY A 427 -5.13 16.41 -5.65
CA GLY A 427 -4.41 15.15 -5.48
C GLY A 427 -3.05 15.22 -4.79
N CYS A 428 -2.69 16.36 -4.19
CA CYS A 428 -1.45 16.52 -3.42
C CYS A 428 -1.68 17.43 -2.20
N ILE A 429 -1.34 16.96 -1.00
CA ILE A 429 -1.34 17.76 0.22
C ILE A 429 -0.03 17.52 0.96
N ALA A 430 0.64 18.60 1.36
CA ALA A 430 1.79 18.52 2.25
C ALA A 430 1.44 19.14 3.61
N MET A 431 1.67 18.39 4.68
CA MET A 431 1.58 18.86 6.05
C MET A 431 2.95 19.33 6.50
N LEU A 432 3.04 20.56 7.00
CA LEU A 432 4.29 21.18 7.40
C LEU A 432 4.56 20.92 8.89
N ARG A 433 5.85 20.74 9.24
CA ARG A 433 6.30 20.62 10.63
C ARG A 433 6.13 21.93 11.39
N TYR A 434 6.31 23.05 10.69
CA TYR A 434 6.22 24.39 11.23
C TYR A 434 5.35 25.27 10.32
N PRO A 435 4.58 26.20 10.90
CA PRO A 435 3.85 27.20 10.13
C PRO A 435 4.79 28.06 9.29
N VAL A 436 4.46 28.22 8.01
CA VAL A 436 5.21 29.02 7.03
C VAL A 436 4.39 30.25 6.64
N SER A 437 5.04 31.39 6.38
CA SER A 437 4.36 32.65 6.01
C SER A 437 3.62 32.52 4.68
N THR A 438 2.38 33.02 4.62
CA THR A 438 1.53 33.07 3.41
C THR A 438 2.18 33.83 2.24
N THR A 439 3.10 34.75 2.53
CA THR A 439 3.81 35.57 1.55
C THR A 439 4.57 34.78 0.49
N LEU A 440 4.92 33.53 0.77
CA LEU A 440 5.60 32.66 -0.18
C LEU A 440 4.69 32.21 -1.34
N PHE A 441 3.38 32.12 -1.08
CA PHE A 441 2.38 31.68 -2.05
C PHE A 441 1.76 32.85 -2.85
N ASP A 442 1.97 34.10 -2.42
CA ASP A 442 1.47 35.29 -3.12
C ASP A 442 2.04 35.45 -4.54
N SER A 443 3.22 34.85 -4.79
CA SER A 443 3.83 34.79 -6.13
C SER A 443 3.04 33.95 -7.15
N LEU A 444 2.24 32.98 -6.66
CA LEU A 444 1.34 32.14 -7.46
C LEU A 444 0.00 32.84 -7.71
N ASN A 445 -0.58 33.48 -6.69
CA ASN A 445 -1.90 34.12 -6.78
C ASN A 445 -1.93 35.32 -7.74
N ASN A 446 -0.82 36.05 -7.89
CA ASN A 446 -0.72 37.14 -8.85
C ASN A 446 -0.73 36.68 -10.33
N ASN A 447 -0.60 35.38 -10.61
CA ASN A 447 -0.63 34.84 -11.98
C ASN A 447 -2.02 34.37 -12.43
N ASN A 448 -2.95 34.13 -11.50
CA ASN A 448 -4.30 33.64 -11.84
C ASN A 448 -5.30 34.79 -12.11
N ASN A 449 -4.92 36.05 -11.87
CA ASN A 449 -5.81 37.22 -12.03
C ASN A 449 -5.65 37.96 -13.37
N SER A 450 -4.89 37.43 -14.34
CA SER A 450 -4.74 38.09 -15.65
C SER A 450 -5.74 37.66 -16.72
N ASP A 451 -6.57 36.64 -16.48
CA ASP A 451 -7.52 36.12 -17.47
C ASP A 451 -8.98 36.34 -17.02
N SER A 452 -9.43 37.59 -16.93
CA SER A 452 -10.86 37.96 -17.13
C SER A 452 -11.10 39.47 -17.00
N ILE A 453 -10.75 40.26 -18.03
CA ILE A 453 -11.49 41.49 -18.38
C ILE A 453 -11.53 41.55 -19.91
N ASP A 454 -12.46 40.80 -20.51
CA ASP A 454 -12.93 41.12 -21.86
C ASP A 454 -13.77 42.40 -21.74
N GLU A 455 -13.15 43.50 -22.13
CA GLU A 455 -13.72 44.83 -22.31
C GLU A 455 -14.73 44.76 -23.48
N TYR A 456 -16.03 44.64 -23.17
CA TYR A 456 -17.07 44.92 -24.15
C TYR A 456 -17.24 46.43 -24.27
N ASP A 457 -16.57 47.02 -25.26
CA ASP A 457 -16.91 48.34 -25.81
C ASP A 457 -17.20 48.17 -27.32
N TYR A 458 -18.48 48.16 -27.69
CA TYR A 458 -19.12 49.06 -28.67
C TYR A 458 -20.61 48.78 -28.85
#